data_AF-A0A7T4QTK0-F1
#
_entry.id   AF-A0A7T4QTK0-F1
#
_cell.length_a   1.000
_cell.length_b   1.000
_cell.length_c   1.000
_cell.angle_alpha   90.00
_cell.angle_beta   90.00
_cell.angle_gamma   90.00
#
_symmetry.space_group_name_H-M   'P 1'
#
loop_
_entity.id
_entity.type
_entity.pdbx_description
1 polymer ?
#
loop_
_entity_poly.entity_id
_entity_poly.type
_entity_poly.pdbx_seq_one_letter_code
_entity_poly.pdbx_strand_id
1 'polypeptide(L)'
;MVTVFERRAMWFESEFEIDMNWGKSRAYTVDYPTYNKLMNRANVVQETDQKEEYSKDGKYLLVDSFCEIEEFDRVSEIASIIRPNILVILSIICFVTDEPLTTFDFFSSFSNIVNNPGGVSLDHETKLTRDDNDNSSALRELLEAMNRLSPDKQRLIFSLLDRWRKASYLKVESEESFLYEDEAILACFHILELLGEQYAINIKVDIDQKVRTFASEVLEDIFFIQNNQIHGDLVKLLHSTLDAYRTVKPNILRMMQELQLLQPKSKALIERFLHHRNAIAHGRVNLYEDKVIYPLKPFFSHMKDIYEDIETVRIVSARAIAAYLGTSLWETEWNDVIDSELPPYEQVQAFNRNRIYQGLSWQELEEGQNDHINVAVLIHYYRKGTLKLHPFAQALGKYIREVQLSENNAMLVLYVATILADCTEQSIADSARNLLIKLKDSQFRERFDMRDVVKELSYQGKEPLWLKQFLIERATRRKSK
;
A
#
# COMPACT_ATOMS: atom_id res chain seq x y z
N MET A 1 -15.79 -27.51 33.47
CA MET A 1 -14.95 -27.16 32.31
C MET A 1 -13.94 -28.26 32.04
N VAL A 2 -13.70 -28.58 30.77
CA VAL A 2 -12.76 -29.61 30.33
C VAL A 2 -11.67 -28.97 29.46
N THR A 3 -10.41 -29.35 29.65
CA THR A 3 -9.31 -28.87 28.81
C THR A 3 -9.16 -29.72 27.57
N VAL A 4 -9.07 -29.06 26.42
CA VAL A 4 -8.94 -29.72 25.11
C VAL A 4 -7.72 -29.17 24.39
N PHE A 5 -7.01 -30.09 23.74
CA PHE A 5 -5.87 -29.83 22.87
C PHE A 5 -6.31 -29.93 21.41
N GLU A 6 -5.95 -28.96 20.58
CA GLU A 6 -6.12 -29.02 19.11
C GLU A 6 -4.77 -28.82 18.42
N ARG A 7 -4.49 -29.66 17.43
CA ARG A 7 -3.36 -29.54 16.50
C ARG A 7 -3.89 -29.34 15.09
N ARG A 8 -3.33 -28.38 14.37
CA ARG A 8 -3.54 -28.21 12.93
C ARG A 8 -2.23 -28.26 12.18
N ALA A 9 -2.24 -28.76 10.95
CA ALA A 9 -1.06 -28.83 10.11
C ALA A 9 -1.28 -28.24 8.72
N MET A 10 -0.27 -27.51 8.26
CA MET A 10 -0.15 -26.88 6.95
C MET A 10 1.21 -27.28 6.35
N TRP A 11 1.29 -27.35 5.03
CA TRP A 11 2.50 -27.75 4.32
C TRP A 11 3.14 -26.53 3.65
N PHE A 12 4.47 -26.49 3.62
CA PHE A 12 5.28 -25.46 2.98
C PHE A 12 6.27 -26.09 1.99
N GLU A 13 6.37 -25.49 0.80
CA GLU A 13 7.30 -25.92 -0.26
C GLU A 13 8.75 -25.52 0.00
N SER A 14 8.98 -24.43 0.75
CA SER A 14 10.30 -23.82 0.98
C SER A 14 10.95 -24.28 2.29
N GLU A 15 12.26 -24.00 2.44
CA GLU A 15 12.95 -24.13 3.72
C GLU A 15 12.43 -23.08 4.70
N PHE A 16 11.29 -23.37 5.32
CA PHE A 16 10.64 -22.52 6.30
C PHE A 16 10.77 -23.16 7.68
N GLU A 17 11.40 -22.43 8.61
CA GLU A 17 11.42 -22.81 10.02
C GLU A 17 10.81 -21.71 10.88
N ILE A 18 9.83 -22.08 11.69
CA ILE A 18 9.25 -21.20 12.70
C ILE A 18 9.17 -21.94 14.03
N ASP A 19 9.34 -21.20 15.12
CA ASP A 19 8.97 -21.61 16.47
C ASP A 19 8.58 -20.37 17.27
N MET A 20 7.29 -20.24 17.60
CA MET A 20 6.79 -19.13 18.39
C MET A 20 5.61 -19.52 19.27
N ASN A 21 5.49 -18.82 20.39
CA ASN A 21 4.38 -18.97 21.32
C ASN A 21 3.50 -17.72 21.28
N TRP A 22 2.18 -17.92 21.24
CA TRP A 22 1.20 -16.86 21.44
C TRP A 22 0.04 -17.34 22.30
N GLY A 23 -0.13 -16.73 23.48
CA GLY A 23 -1.15 -17.12 24.45
C GLY A 23 -1.03 -18.59 24.85
N LYS A 24 -2.10 -19.37 24.61
CA LYS A 24 -2.14 -20.82 24.88
C LYS A 24 -1.78 -21.67 23.65
N SER A 25 -1.04 -21.11 22.70
CA SER A 25 -0.74 -21.78 21.43
C SER A 25 0.73 -21.66 21.04
N ARG A 26 1.23 -22.63 20.26
CA ARG A 26 2.54 -22.60 19.63
C ARG A 26 2.44 -22.94 18.16
N ALA A 27 3.10 -22.14 17.35
CA ALA A 27 3.29 -22.39 15.94
C ALA A 27 4.74 -22.83 15.72
N TYR A 28 4.94 -24.01 15.12
CA TYR A 28 6.28 -24.55 14.89
C TYR A 28 6.34 -25.44 13.65
N THR A 29 7.47 -25.47 12.98
CA THR A 29 7.71 -26.35 11.82
C THR A 29 8.36 -27.67 12.19
N VAL A 30 7.97 -28.74 11.51
CA VAL A 30 8.57 -30.07 11.64
C VAL A 30 8.83 -30.71 10.27
N ASP A 31 9.72 -31.69 10.21
CA ASP A 31 9.92 -32.51 9.01
C ASP A 31 8.81 -33.57 8.82
N TYR A 32 8.75 -34.17 7.63
CA TYR A 32 7.76 -35.21 7.32
C TYR A 32 7.77 -36.42 8.28
N PRO A 33 8.93 -37.00 8.67
CA PRO A 33 8.98 -38.09 9.65
C PRO A 33 8.38 -37.70 11.00
N THR A 34 8.66 -36.50 11.49
CA THR A 34 8.14 -35.98 12.76
C THR A 34 6.64 -35.71 12.65
N TYR A 35 6.19 -35.07 11.56
CA TYR A 35 4.78 -34.88 11.25
C TYR A 35 3.99 -36.20 11.32
N ASN A 36 4.43 -37.22 10.58
CA ASN A 36 3.78 -38.53 10.56
C ASN A 36 3.73 -39.18 11.96
N LYS A 37 4.81 -39.08 12.72
CA LYS A 37 4.86 -39.63 14.09
C LYS A 37 3.85 -38.91 15.02
N LEU A 38 3.70 -37.60 14.87
CA LEU A 38 2.79 -36.78 15.65
C LEU A 38 1.32 -37.02 15.28
N MET A 39 1.02 -37.23 14.00
CA MET A 39 -0.35 -37.47 13.53
C MET A 39 -0.82 -38.93 13.70
N ASN A 40 0.06 -39.91 13.54
CA ASN A 40 -0.29 -41.33 13.76
C ASN A 40 -0.63 -41.64 15.22
N ARG A 41 -0.07 -40.89 16.18
CA ARG A 41 -0.43 -41.02 17.61
C ARG A 41 -1.81 -40.48 17.94
N ALA A 42 -2.42 -39.74 17.02
CA ALA A 42 -3.64 -38.99 17.22
C ALA A 42 -4.89 -39.64 16.58
N ASN A 43 -4.79 -40.82 15.93
CA ASN A 43 -5.93 -41.48 15.25
C ASN A 43 -6.71 -40.51 14.34
N VAL A 44 -6.01 -39.67 13.58
CA VAL A 44 -6.61 -38.60 12.78
C VAL A 44 -7.33 -39.18 11.55
N VAL A 45 -8.61 -38.87 11.40
CA VAL A 45 -9.35 -39.06 10.15
C VAL A 45 -8.92 -37.94 9.22
N GLN A 46 -8.24 -38.28 8.12
CA GLN A 46 -7.90 -37.31 7.08
C GLN A 46 -9.19 -36.88 6.37
N GLU A 47 -9.71 -35.71 6.72
CA GLU A 47 -10.78 -35.07 5.95
C GLU A 47 -10.16 -34.31 4.78
N THR A 48 -9.81 -35.02 3.69
CA THR A 48 -9.73 -34.47 2.32
C THR A 48 -9.35 -35.56 1.32
N ASP A 49 -10.10 -35.65 0.22
CA ASP A 49 -9.84 -36.50 -0.95
C ASP A 49 -8.65 -36.03 -1.82
N GLN A 50 -7.85 -35.06 -1.35
CA GLN A 50 -6.66 -34.58 -2.07
C GLN A 50 -5.42 -35.38 -1.66
N LYS A 51 -5.30 -36.58 -2.24
CA LYS A 51 -4.00 -37.22 -2.46
C LYS A 51 -3.24 -36.49 -3.57
N GLU A 52 -2.88 -35.24 -3.34
CA GLU A 52 -1.89 -34.56 -4.20
C GLU A 52 -0.56 -34.49 -3.45
N GLU A 53 0.52 -34.49 -4.21
CA GLU A 53 1.87 -34.92 -3.84
C GLU A 53 2.54 -34.04 -2.77
N TYR A 54 2.20 -34.21 -1.50
CA TYR A 54 3.01 -33.59 -0.44
C TYR A 54 4.39 -34.27 -0.39
N SER A 55 5.39 -33.50 -0.81
CA SER A 55 6.79 -33.91 -0.88
C SER A 55 7.29 -34.41 0.49
N LYS A 56 8.01 -35.55 0.49
CA LYS A 56 8.74 -36.04 1.67
C LYS A 56 9.83 -35.08 2.14
N ASP A 57 10.21 -34.13 1.30
CA ASP A 57 11.30 -33.18 1.52
C ASP A 57 10.79 -31.81 2.03
N GLY A 58 9.47 -31.63 2.19
CA GLY A 58 8.88 -30.37 2.68
C GLY A 58 8.82 -30.23 4.21
N LYS A 59 8.60 -28.99 4.68
CA LYS A 59 8.37 -28.66 6.10
C LYS A 59 6.87 -28.52 6.38
N TYR A 60 6.46 -28.90 7.58
CA TYR A 60 5.08 -28.85 8.04
C TYR A 60 4.93 -27.86 9.18
N LEU A 61 4.13 -26.81 8.99
CA LEU A 61 3.74 -25.89 10.05
C LEU A 61 2.65 -26.54 10.90
N LEU A 62 2.94 -26.73 12.17
CA LEU A 62 2.02 -27.20 13.19
C LEU A 62 1.59 -26.03 14.07
N VAL A 63 0.29 -25.93 14.33
CA VAL A 63 -0.26 -25.03 15.35
C VAL A 63 -0.92 -25.89 16.42
N ASP A 64 -0.30 -25.90 17.59
CA ASP A 64 -0.77 -26.59 18.79
C ASP A 64 -1.43 -25.58 19.72
N SER A 65 -2.68 -25.82 20.11
CA SER A 65 -3.47 -24.89 20.92
C SER A 65 -4.20 -25.60 22.05
N PHE A 66 -4.31 -24.93 23.20
CA PHE A 66 -5.10 -25.40 24.35
C PHE A 66 -6.23 -24.43 24.68
N CYS A 67 -7.42 -24.96 24.94
CA CYS A 67 -8.52 -24.18 25.48
C CYS A 67 -9.35 -24.97 26.51
N GLU A 68 -10.15 -24.24 27.27
CA GLU A 68 -11.18 -24.81 28.14
C GLU A 68 -12.52 -24.71 27.41
N ILE A 69 -13.29 -25.80 27.44
CA ILE A 69 -14.65 -25.85 26.92
C ILE A 69 -15.62 -26.13 28.06
N GLU A 70 -16.86 -25.69 27.91
CA GLU A 70 -17.90 -26.01 28.88
C GLU A 70 -18.23 -27.49 28.83
N GLU A 71 -18.70 -28.06 29.95
CA GLU A 71 -19.02 -29.50 30.02
C GLU A 71 -20.14 -29.93 29.07
N PHE A 72 -20.95 -28.96 28.61
CA PHE A 72 -22.01 -29.20 27.65
C PHE A 72 -21.55 -29.04 26.19
N ASP A 73 -20.39 -28.43 25.93
CA ASP A 73 -19.86 -28.23 24.58
C ASP A 73 -19.26 -29.54 24.04
N ARG A 74 -19.35 -29.73 22.72
CA ARG A 74 -18.71 -30.87 22.06
C ARG A 74 -17.26 -30.55 21.74
N VAL A 75 -16.39 -31.55 21.76
CA VAL A 75 -14.98 -31.41 21.31
C VAL A 75 -14.88 -30.86 19.89
N SER A 76 -15.84 -31.16 19.01
CA SER A 76 -15.89 -30.61 17.64
C SER A 76 -16.09 -29.10 17.57
N GLU A 77 -16.65 -28.48 18.62
CA GLU A 77 -16.90 -27.03 18.68
C GLU A 77 -15.65 -26.24 19.06
N ILE A 78 -14.57 -26.93 19.46
CA ILE A 78 -13.29 -26.34 19.82
C ILE A 78 -12.71 -25.46 18.71
N ALA A 79 -12.93 -25.85 17.45
CA ALA A 79 -12.47 -25.11 16.28
C ALA A 79 -12.98 -23.67 16.28
N SER A 80 -14.20 -23.42 16.80
CA SER A 80 -14.76 -22.08 16.91
C SER A 80 -14.14 -21.26 18.04
N ILE A 81 -13.77 -21.92 19.15
CA ILE A 81 -13.18 -21.31 20.35
C ILE A 81 -11.71 -20.93 20.10
N ILE A 82 -10.96 -21.79 19.40
CA ILE A 82 -9.53 -21.59 19.13
C ILE A 82 -9.30 -20.72 17.88
N ARG A 83 -10.30 -20.62 16.98
CA ARG A 83 -10.18 -19.85 15.73
C ARG A 83 -9.59 -18.45 15.90
N PRO A 84 -10.00 -17.62 16.89
CA PRO A 84 -9.39 -16.31 17.08
C PRO A 84 -7.88 -16.35 17.32
N ASN A 85 -7.38 -17.29 18.13
CA ASN A 85 -5.95 -17.45 18.37
C ASN A 85 -5.20 -17.90 17.11
N ILE A 86 -5.78 -18.81 16.33
CA ILE A 86 -5.21 -19.22 15.05
C ILE A 86 -5.10 -18.02 14.10
N LEU A 87 -6.15 -17.20 14.00
CA LEU A 87 -6.13 -16.01 13.14
C LEU A 87 -5.04 -15.02 13.58
N VAL A 88 -4.82 -14.84 14.88
CA VAL A 88 -3.72 -14.01 15.40
C VAL A 88 -2.36 -14.58 15.00
N ILE A 89 -2.15 -15.88 15.18
CA ILE A 89 -0.91 -16.56 14.79
C ILE A 89 -0.63 -16.39 13.30
N LEU A 90 -1.61 -16.69 12.43
CA LEU A 90 -1.45 -16.53 10.99
C LEU A 90 -1.19 -15.08 10.60
N SER A 91 -1.80 -14.12 11.30
CA SER A 91 -1.59 -12.69 11.06
C SER A 91 -0.20 -12.22 11.48
N ILE A 92 0.35 -12.75 12.58
CA ILE A 92 1.73 -12.49 13.00
C ILE A 92 2.71 -13.07 11.97
N ILE A 93 2.52 -14.32 11.56
CA ILE A 93 3.38 -14.97 10.55
C ILE A 93 3.36 -14.14 9.26
N CYS A 94 2.16 -13.88 8.74
CA CYS A 94 1.97 -13.06 7.54
C CYS A 94 2.66 -11.71 7.64
N PHE A 95 2.53 -11.00 8.77
CA PHE A 95 3.12 -9.68 8.95
C PHE A 95 4.65 -9.66 8.93
N VAL A 96 5.30 -10.77 9.26
CA VAL A 96 6.77 -10.87 9.25
C VAL A 96 7.30 -11.54 7.98
N THR A 97 6.53 -12.44 7.35
CA THR A 97 6.96 -13.21 6.17
C THR A 97 6.40 -12.70 4.85
N ASP A 98 5.42 -11.81 4.92
CA ASP A 98 4.59 -11.35 3.81
C ASP A 98 3.75 -12.45 3.12
N GLU A 99 3.54 -13.58 3.79
CA GLU A 99 2.73 -14.68 3.24
C GLU A 99 1.30 -14.66 3.77
N PRO A 100 0.28 -14.46 2.92
CA PRO A 100 -1.11 -14.33 3.36
C PRO A 100 -1.79 -15.68 3.64
N LEU A 101 -1.25 -16.43 4.60
CA LEU A 101 -1.77 -17.74 5.01
C LEU A 101 -3.21 -17.65 5.49
N THR A 102 -4.05 -18.60 5.09
CA THR A 102 -5.45 -18.73 5.49
C THR A 102 -5.68 -19.96 6.36
N THR A 103 -6.84 -20.02 6.99
CA THR A 103 -7.24 -21.22 7.72
C THR A 103 -7.67 -22.38 6.82
N PHE A 104 -7.85 -22.13 5.53
CA PHE A 104 -8.20 -23.17 4.55
C PHE A 104 -6.95 -23.90 4.05
N ASP A 105 -5.76 -23.37 4.31
CA ASP A 105 -4.48 -23.99 3.96
C ASP A 105 -4.13 -25.14 4.94
N PHE A 106 -4.87 -25.28 6.04
CA PHE A 106 -4.75 -26.44 6.93
C PHE A 106 -5.41 -27.66 6.31
N PHE A 107 -4.60 -28.67 5.96
CA PHE A 107 -5.06 -29.92 5.36
C PHE A 107 -5.36 -31.02 6.39
N SER A 108 -4.94 -30.84 7.65
CA SER A 108 -5.27 -31.80 8.72
C SER A 108 -5.47 -31.11 10.07
N SER A 109 -6.41 -31.63 10.85
CA SER A 109 -6.68 -31.18 12.22
C SER A 109 -6.98 -32.36 13.14
N PHE A 110 -6.67 -32.19 14.42
CA PHE A 110 -6.91 -33.18 15.46
C PHE A 110 -7.27 -32.49 16.78
N SER A 111 -8.25 -33.02 17.50
CA SER A 111 -8.66 -32.50 18.80
C SER A 111 -8.87 -33.61 19.82
N ASN A 112 -8.41 -33.41 21.06
CA ASN A 112 -8.58 -34.40 22.13
C ASN A 112 -8.65 -33.76 23.52
N ILE A 113 -9.40 -34.40 24.42
CA ILE A 113 -9.49 -34.00 25.83
C ILE A 113 -8.17 -34.36 26.53
N VAL A 114 -7.61 -33.42 27.27
CA VAL A 114 -6.35 -33.60 27.99
C VAL A 114 -6.53 -33.32 29.49
N ASN A 115 -6.19 -34.31 30.32
CA ASN A 115 -6.32 -34.21 31.79
C ASN A 115 -5.20 -33.39 32.44
N ASN A 116 -4.11 -33.18 31.71
CA ASN A 116 -2.99 -32.37 32.16
C ASN A 116 -2.54 -31.56 30.93
N PRO A 117 -2.74 -30.24 30.89
CA PRO A 117 -2.25 -29.39 29.80
C PRO A 117 -0.73 -29.24 29.85
N GLY A 118 -0.02 -30.30 30.24
CA GLY A 118 1.44 -30.38 30.40
C GLY A 118 2.08 -29.71 29.21
N GLY A 119 2.59 -28.51 29.51
CA GLY A 119 2.70 -27.43 28.57
C GLY A 119 3.46 -27.86 27.33
N VAL A 120 3.00 -27.34 26.20
CA VAL A 120 3.98 -26.89 25.22
C VAL A 120 5.04 -26.13 26.00
N SER A 121 6.28 -26.62 25.98
CA SER A 121 7.38 -25.94 26.65
C SER A 121 7.42 -24.53 26.10
N LEU A 122 7.13 -23.56 26.96
CA LEU A 122 7.17 -22.14 26.59
C LEU A 122 8.62 -21.63 26.54
N ASP A 123 9.56 -22.41 27.06
CA ASP A 123 11.01 -22.22 26.94
C ASP A 123 11.50 -22.77 25.60
N HIS A 124 11.28 -22.00 24.54
CA HIS A 124 11.93 -22.20 23.25
C HIS A 124 12.37 -20.85 22.71
N GLU A 125 13.53 -20.82 22.05
CA GLU A 125 14.00 -19.62 21.39
C GLU A 125 13.11 -19.32 20.20
N THR A 126 12.52 -18.12 20.16
CA THR A 126 11.75 -17.66 19.01
C THR A 126 12.61 -17.74 17.76
N LYS A 127 12.13 -18.50 16.77
CA LYS A 127 12.81 -18.72 15.50
C LYS A 127 11.86 -18.43 14.33
N LEU A 128 12.37 -17.77 13.30
CA LEU A 128 11.73 -17.60 12.01
C LEU A 128 12.80 -17.47 10.94
N THR A 129 13.08 -18.55 10.21
CA THR A 129 14.03 -18.55 9.09
C THR A 129 13.32 -19.02 7.84
N ARG A 130 13.56 -18.35 6.71
CA ARG A 130 13.05 -18.77 5.41
C ARG A 130 14.14 -18.66 4.35
N ASP A 131 14.38 -19.77 3.66
CA ASP A 131 15.50 -19.92 2.72
C ASP A 131 16.81 -19.51 3.43
N ASP A 132 17.30 -18.28 3.21
CA ASP A 132 18.50 -17.73 3.90
C ASP A 132 18.22 -16.51 4.79
N ASN A 133 16.96 -16.05 4.88
CA ASN A 133 16.59 -14.88 5.67
C ASN A 133 16.18 -15.28 7.10
N ASP A 134 16.90 -14.75 8.08
CA ASP A 134 16.58 -14.91 9.50
C ASP A 134 15.78 -13.70 10.02
N ASN A 135 14.47 -13.90 10.17
CA ASN A 135 13.53 -12.93 10.72
C ASN A 135 13.22 -13.19 12.21
N SER A 136 14.01 -14.03 12.90
CA SER A 136 13.78 -14.42 14.29
C SER A 136 13.81 -13.22 15.25
N SER A 137 14.72 -12.27 15.03
CA SER A 137 14.82 -11.04 15.81
C SER A 137 13.58 -10.16 15.63
N ALA A 138 13.14 -9.96 14.39
CA ALA A 138 11.99 -9.15 14.06
C ALA A 138 10.68 -9.74 14.61
N LEU A 139 10.53 -11.07 14.53
CA LEU A 139 9.43 -11.79 15.15
C LEU A 139 9.44 -11.60 16.68
N ARG A 140 10.61 -11.73 17.32
CA ARG A 140 10.75 -11.54 18.76
C ARG A 140 10.39 -10.10 19.19
N GLU A 141 10.88 -9.09 18.47
CA GLU A 141 10.54 -7.68 18.70
C GLU A 141 9.03 -7.44 18.62
N LEU A 142 8.37 -8.00 17.59
CA LEU A 142 6.93 -7.90 17.42
C LEU A 142 6.16 -8.54 18.58
N LEU A 143 6.51 -9.79 18.94
CA LEU A 143 5.87 -10.52 20.03
C LEU A 143 6.05 -9.79 21.38
N GLU A 144 7.25 -9.28 21.66
CA GLU A 144 7.52 -8.49 22.85
C GLU A 144 6.71 -7.19 22.88
N ALA A 145 6.67 -6.45 21.77
CA ALA A 145 5.90 -5.22 21.66
C ALA A 145 4.41 -5.48 21.92
N MET A 146 3.84 -6.53 21.31
CA MET A 146 2.45 -6.91 21.50
C MET A 146 2.15 -7.36 22.94
N ASN A 147 3.07 -8.07 23.60
CA ASN A 147 2.91 -8.52 24.98
C ASN A 147 2.94 -7.37 26.01
N ARG A 148 3.58 -6.23 25.68
CA ARG A 148 3.63 -5.05 26.56
C ARG A 148 2.36 -4.17 26.51
N LEU A 149 1.46 -4.42 25.55
CA LEU A 149 0.25 -3.64 25.38
C LEU A 149 -0.85 -4.01 26.39
N SER A 150 -1.73 -3.05 26.69
CA SER A 150 -2.97 -3.34 27.41
C SER A 150 -3.90 -4.23 26.58
N PRO A 151 -4.83 -4.99 27.21
CA PRO A 151 -5.74 -5.90 26.48
C PRO A 151 -6.52 -5.23 25.34
N ASP A 152 -6.99 -4.00 25.53
CA ASP A 152 -7.71 -3.26 24.49
C ASP A 152 -6.81 -2.90 23.31
N LYS A 153 -5.56 -2.52 23.57
CA LYS A 153 -4.56 -2.25 22.52
C LYS A 153 -4.13 -3.54 21.82
N GLN A 154 -4.01 -4.66 22.52
CA GLN A 154 -3.76 -5.96 21.89
C GLN A 154 -4.87 -6.33 20.91
N ARG A 155 -6.14 -6.17 21.30
CA ARG A 155 -7.29 -6.41 20.42
C ARG A 155 -7.27 -5.52 19.17
N LEU A 156 -6.90 -4.24 19.34
CA LEU A 156 -6.69 -3.34 18.21
C LEU A 156 -5.61 -3.92 17.28
N ILE A 157 -4.42 -4.26 17.79
CA ILE A 157 -3.33 -4.79 16.98
C ILE A 157 -3.72 -6.08 16.25
N PHE A 158 -4.38 -7.03 16.91
CA PHE A 158 -4.86 -8.24 16.24
C PHE A 158 -5.80 -7.90 15.08
N SER A 159 -6.69 -6.94 15.29
CA SER A 159 -7.64 -6.46 14.29
C SER A 159 -6.94 -5.77 13.10
N LEU A 160 -5.80 -5.10 13.34
CA LEU A 160 -5.01 -4.46 12.29
C LEU A 160 -4.18 -5.50 11.50
N LEU A 161 -3.50 -6.42 12.19
CA LEU A 161 -2.73 -7.48 11.55
C LEU A 161 -3.61 -8.40 10.71
N ASP A 162 -4.81 -8.74 11.18
CA ASP A 162 -5.76 -9.56 10.41
C ASP A 162 -6.28 -8.84 9.16
N ARG A 163 -6.57 -7.53 9.26
CA ARG A 163 -6.93 -6.70 8.09
C ARG A 163 -5.80 -6.62 7.09
N TRP A 164 -4.57 -6.49 7.58
CA TRP A 164 -3.39 -6.42 6.73
C TRP A 164 -3.16 -7.74 6.00
N ARG A 165 -3.23 -8.87 6.72
CA ARG A 165 -3.20 -10.22 6.11
C ARG A 165 -4.31 -10.42 5.08
N LYS A 166 -5.53 -9.94 5.35
CA LYS A 166 -6.62 -9.97 4.38
C LYS A 166 -6.30 -9.13 3.14
N ALA A 167 -5.72 -7.94 3.30
CA ALA A 167 -5.30 -7.11 2.18
C ALA A 167 -4.23 -7.81 1.33
N SER A 168 -3.23 -8.42 1.97
CA SER A 168 -2.21 -9.22 1.28
C SER A 168 -2.82 -10.40 0.53
N TYR A 169 -3.78 -11.11 1.13
CA TYR A 169 -4.51 -12.20 0.46
C TYR A 169 -5.23 -11.71 -0.80
N LEU A 170 -6.02 -10.63 -0.67
CA LEU A 170 -6.76 -10.05 -1.79
C LEU A 170 -5.86 -9.52 -2.90
N LYS A 171 -4.69 -8.97 -2.55
CA LYS A 171 -3.66 -8.57 -3.51
C LYS A 171 -3.17 -9.77 -4.32
N VAL A 172 -2.75 -10.85 -3.65
CA VAL A 172 -2.25 -12.07 -4.32
C VAL A 172 -3.30 -12.66 -5.27
N GLU A 173 -4.56 -12.75 -4.83
CA GLU A 173 -5.68 -13.20 -5.69
C GLU A 173 -5.95 -12.26 -6.88
N SER A 174 -5.45 -11.01 -6.82
CA SER A 174 -5.63 -9.98 -7.85
C SER A 174 -4.46 -9.83 -8.82
N GLU A 175 -3.29 -10.45 -8.60
CA GLU A 175 -2.06 -10.16 -9.36
C GLU A 175 -2.20 -10.35 -10.88
N GLU A 176 -3.02 -11.31 -11.31
CA GLU A 176 -3.34 -11.53 -12.73
C GLU A 176 -4.76 -11.10 -13.11
N SER A 177 -5.62 -11.00 -12.11
CA SER A 177 -7.05 -11.01 -12.25
C SER A 177 -7.68 -9.62 -12.04
N PHE A 178 -6.97 -8.70 -11.38
CA PHE A 178 -7.43 -7.36 -11.00
C PHE A 178 -8.78 -7.35 -10.27
N LEU A 179 -9.18 -8.45 -9.62
CA LEU A 179 -10.53 -8.64 -9.08
C LEU A 179 -10.79 -7.87 -7.79
N TYR A 180 -9.81 -7.81 -6.89
CA TYR A 180 -10.00 -7.34 -5.52
C TYR A 180 -9.13 -6.12 -5.17
N GLU A 181 -8.73 -5.33 -6.18
CA GLU A 181 -7.86 -4.16 -5.98
C GLU A 181 -8.51 -3.15 -5.02
N ASP A 182 -9.76 -2.80 -5.28
CA ASP A 182 -10.51 -1.82 -4.51
C ASP A 182 -10.71 -2.31 -3.05
N GLU A 183 -11.04 -3.59 -2.84
CA GLU A 183 -11.20 -4.20 -1.52
C GLU A 183 -9.89 -4.27 -0.73
N ALA A 184 -8.76 -4.58 -1.39
CA ALA A 184 -7.44 -4.60 -0.76
C ALA A 184 -7.03 -3.19 -0.30
N ILE A 185 -7.26 -2.17 -1.14
CA ILE A 185 -7.01 -0.76 -0.80
C ILE A 185 -7.88 -0.34 0.39
N LEU A 186 -9.17 -0.67 0.38
CA LEU A 186 -10.07 -0.37 1.50
C LEU A 186 -9.62 -1.04 2.81
N ALA A 187 -9.14 -2.29 2.75
CA ALA A 187 -8.62 -2.98 3.92
C ALA A 187 -7.38 -2.28 4.49
N CYS A 188 -6.42 -1.88 3.64
CA CYS A 188 -5.25 -1.09 4.06
C CYS A 188 -5.65 0.27 4.64
N PHE A 189 -6.63 0.94 4.03
CA PHE A 189 -7.09 2.23 4.52
C PHE A 189 -7.75 2.16 5.89
N HIS A 190 -8.54 1.12 6.12
CA HIS A 190 -9.20 0.92 7.39
C HIS A 190 -8.17 0.79 8.54
N ILE A 191 -6.99 0.22 8.27
CA ILE A 191 -5.88 0.17 9.24
C ILE A 191 -5.45 1.60 9.61
N LEU A 192 -5.18 2.44 8.61
CA LEU A 192 -4.77 3.83 8.82
C LEU A 192 -5.85 4.64 9.55
N GLU A 193 -7.14 4.40 9.25
CA GLU A 193 -8.27 5.04 9.92
C GLU A 193 -8.32 4.67 11.41
N LEU A 194 -8.28 3.37 11.74
CA LEU A 194 -8.32 2.88 13.12
C LEU A 194 -7.13 3.35 13.95
N LEU A 195 -5.93 3.36 13.37
CA LEU A 195 -4.75 3.89 14.03
C LEU A 195 -4.87 5.41 14.20
N GLY A 196 -5.31 6.14 13.17
CA GLY A 196 -5.53 7.58 13.22
C GLY A 196 -6.52 8.00 14.33
N GLU A 197 -7.57 7.22 14.56
CA GLU A 197 -8.53 7.44 15.65
C GLU A 197 -7.88 7.45 17.03
N GLN A 198 -6.80 6.68 17.25
CA GLN A 198 -6.06 6.70 18.51
C GLN A 198 -5.42 8.06 18.82
N TYR A 199 -5.21 8.89 17.79
CA TYR A 199 -4.63 10.23 17.90
C TYR A 199 -5.69 11.35 17.82
N ALA A 200 -6.95 11.01 17.52
CA ALA A 200 -8.03 11.99 17.33
C ALA A 200 -8.41 12.74 18.62
N ILE A 201 -8.19 12.11 19.78
CA ILE A 201 -8.41 12.75 21.09
C ILE A 201 -7.39 13.86 21.31
N ASN A 202 -6.11 13.60 21.00
CA ASN A 202 -5.03 14.57 21.17
C ASN A 202 -5.27 15.80 20.30
N ILE A 203 -5.73 15.61 19.05
CA ILE A 203 -6.11 16.71 18.16
C ILE A 203 -7.19 17.59 18.81
N LYS A 204 -8.20 16.98 19.44
CA LYS A 204 -9.29 17.74 20.07
C LYS A 204 -8.77 18.62 21.22
N VAL A 205 -7.89 18.07 22.04
CA VAL A 205 -7.26 18.79 23.17
C VAL A 205 -6.40 19.93 22.65
N ASP A 206 -5.56 19.67 21.64
CA ASP A 206 -4.68 20.67 21.03
C ASP A 206 -5.46 21.82 20.40
N ILE A 207 -6.56 21.50 19.69
CA ILE A 207 -7.44 22.50 19.08
C ILE A 207 -8.08 23.37 20.16
N ASP A 208 -8.67 22.78 21.22
CA ASP A 208 -9.30 23.55 22.28
C ASP A 208 -8.31 24.50 22.96
N GLN A 209 -7.10 24.03 23.23
CA GLN A 209 -6.06 24.88 23.81
C GLN A 209 -5.68 26.03 22.87
N LYS A 210 -5.42 25.75 21.59
CA LYS A 210 -5.02 26.78 20.62
C LYS A 210 -6.13 27.80 20.33
N VAL A 211 -7.38 27.34 20.26
CA VAL A 211 -8.55 28.22 20.08
C VAL A 211 -8.69 29.18 21.26
N ARG A 212 -8.54 28.68 22.50
CA ARG A 212 -8.61 29.54 23.69
C ARG A 212 -7.48 30.55 23.73
N THR A 213 -6.26 30.12 23.45
CA THR A 213 -5.09 31.01 23.38
C THR A 213 -5.30 32.10 22.32
N PHE A 214 -5.67 31.73 21.10
CA PHE A 214 -5.96 32.70 20.04
C PHE A 214 -7.08 33.68 20.41
N ALA A 215 -8.16 33.19 21.02
CA ALA A 215 -9.27 34.04 21.45
C ALA A 215 -8.84 35.06 22.52
N SER A 216 -8.01 34.65 23.48
CA SER A 216 -7.43 35.57 24.48
C SER A 216 -6.46 36.55 23.84
N GLU A 217 -5.55 36.13 22.96
CA GLU A 217 -4.62 37.03 22.26
C GLU A 217 -5.38 38.12 21.47
N VAL A 218 -6.43 37.74 20.74
CA VAL A 218 -7.23 38.70 19.98
C VAL A 218 -8.01 39.63 20.91
N LEU A 219 -8.79 39.08 21.84
CA LEU A 219 -9.72 39.88 22.63
C LEU A 219 -9.00 40.68 23.72
N GLU A 220 -8.10 40.07 24.47
CA GLU A 220 -7.46 40.65 25.64
C GLU A 220 -6.22 41.46 25.27
N ASP A 221 -5.36 40.94 24.39
CA ASP A 221 -4.06 41.60 24.10
C ASP A 221 -4.16 42.66 23.00
N ILE A 222 -5.00 42.45 21.98
CA ILE A 222 -5.16 43.40 20.87
C ILE A 222 -6.30 44.38 21.13
N PHE A 223 -7.49 43.86 21.49
CA PHE A 223 -8.69 44.68 21.66
C PHE A 223 -8.94 45.13 23.10
N PHE A 224 -8.19 44.62 24.08
CA PHE A 224 -8.34 44.95 25.51
C PHE A 224 -9.77 44.72 26.06
N ILE A 225 -10.47 43.72 25.53
CA ILE A 225 -11.81 43.29 25.93
C ILE A 225 -11.72 42.14 26.95
N GLN A 226 -12.11 42.40 28.20
CA GLN A 226 -12.13 41.41 29.29
C GLN A 226 -13.56 40.91 29.60
N ASN A 227 -14.31 40.55 28.55
CA ASN A 227 -15.68 40.06 28.69
C ASN A 227 -15.75 38.55 28.42
N ASN A 228 -16.02 37.77 29.47
CA ASN A 228 -16.10 36.31 29.41
C ASN A 228 -17.18 35.79 28.46
N GLN A 229 -18.27 36.55 28.24
CA GLN A 229 -19.32 36.16 27.31
C GLN A 229 -18.84 36.28 25.85
N ILE A 230 -18.18 37.41 25.51
CA ILE A 230 -17.61 37.65 24.18
C ILE A 230 -16.50 36.62 23.89
N HIS A 231 -15.68 36.30 24.90
CA HIS A 231 -14.67 35.24 24.80
C HIS A 231 -15.30 33.88 24.51
N GLY A 232 -16.31 33.50 25.29
CA GLY A 232 -17.04 32.25 25.09
C GLY A 232 -17.71 32.14 23.71
N ASP A 233 -18.26 33.23 23.20
CA ASP A 233 -18.91 33.27 21.88
C ASP A 233 -17.89 33.14 20.74
N LEU A 234 -16.73 33.79 20.84
CA LEU A 234 -15.63 33.64 19.87
C LEU A 234 -15.07 32.21 19.87
N VAL A 235 -14.83 31.63 21.04
CA VAL A 235 -14.35 30.25 21.16
C VAL A 235 -15.34 29.27 20.53
N LYS A 236 -16.64 29.43 20.77
CA LYS A 236 -17.68 28.59 20.14
C LYS A 236 -17.71 28.74 18.62
N LEU A 237 -17.58 29.97 18.10
CA LEU A 237 -17.54 30.23 16.66
C LEU A 237 -16.32 29.59 15.99
N LEU A 238 -15.15 29.67 16.63
CA LEU A 238 -13.94 29.05 16.13
C LEU A 238 -14.06 27.53 16.12
N HIS A 239 -14.57 26.93 17.21
CA HIS A 239 -14.82 25.49 17.28
C HIS A 239 -15.80 25.01 16.20
N SER A 240 -16.94 25.67 16.02
CA SER A 240 -17.91 25.28 14.99
C SER A 240 -17.33 25.36 13.57
N THR A 241 -16.44 26.32 13.33
CA THR A 241 -15.73 26.45 12.05
C THR A 241 -14.70 25.32 11.86
N LEU A 242 -13.95 24.97 12.90
CA LEU A 242 -12.88 23.97 12.84
C LEU A 242 -13.44 22.53 12.80
N ASP A 243 -14.57 22.26 13.45
CA ASP A 243 -15.23 20.96 13.42
C ASP A 243 -15.58 20.51 11.99
N ALA A 244 -15.87 21.45 11.08
CA ALA A 244 -16.10 21.16 9.66
C ALA A 244 -14.88 20.54 8.95
N TYR A 245 -13.67 20.76 9.47
CA TYR A 245 -12.42 20.21 8.94
C TYR A 245 -12.00 18.90 9.62
N ARG A 246 -12.73 18.45 10.65
CA ARG A 246 -12.43 17.24 11.44
C ARG A 246 -12.84 15.98 10.68
N THR A 247 -12.10 15.68 9.63
CA THR A 247 -12.24 14.49 8.79
C THR A 247 -11.24 13.41 9.18
N VAL A 248 -11.27 12.27 8.49
CA VAL A 248 -10.27 11.19 8.64
C VAL A 248 -8.84 11.69 8.35
N LYS A 249 -8.68 12.61 7.39
CA LYS A 249 -7.38 13.08 6.92
C LYS A 249 -6.50 13.67 8.05
N PRO A 250 -6.96 14.67 8.84
CA PRO A 250 -6.20 15.19 9.97
C PRO A 250 -5.74 14.12 10.96
N ASN A 251 -6.58 13.12 11.26
CA ASN A 251 -6.25 12.06 12.20
C ASN A 251 -5.07 11.22 11.69
N ILE A 252 -5.11 10.80 10.43
CA ILE A 252 -4.02 10.03 9.80
C ILE A 252 -2.75 10.88 9.73
N LEU A 253 -2.82 12.13 9.28
CA LEU A 253 -1.63 12.99 9.18
C LEU A 253 -1.01 13.28 10.55
N ARG A 254 -1.82 13.47 11.59
CA ARG A 254 -1.33 13.61 12.97
C ARG A 254 -0.65 12.34 13.47
N MET A 255 -1.26 11.19 13.24
CA MET A 255 -0.66 9.89 13.56
C MET A 255 0.70 9.75 12.88
N MET A 256 0.77 9.97 11.56
CA MET A 256 2.02 9.91 10.80
C MET A 256 3.07 10.87 11.36
N GLN A 257 2.66 12.07 11.80
CA GLN A 257 3.57 13.04 12.42
C GLN A 257 4.13 12.53 13.75
N GLU A 258 3.28 12.04 14.65
CA GLU A 258 3.67 11.51 15.96
C GLU A 258 4.54 10.25 15.83
N LEU A 259 4.31 9.45 14.78
CA LEU A 259 5.12 8.28 14.43
C LEU A 259 6.38 8.61 13.63
N GLN A 260 6.66 9.89 13.38
CA GLN A 260 7.81 10.36 12.58
C GLN A 260 7.84 9.85 11.12
N LEU A 261 6.68 9.50 10.57
CA LEU A 261 6.49 9.05 9.18
C LEU A 261 6.01 10.19 8.25
N LEU A 262 5.66 11.36 8.79
CA LEU A 262 5.13 12.47 8.01
C LEU A 262 6.26 13.31 7.38
N GLN A 263 6.29 13.32 6.05
CA GLN A 263 7.16 14.13 5.21
C GLN A 263 6.39 14.57 3.95
N PRO A 264 6.92 15.50 3.13
CA PRO A 264 6.18 16.03 1.98
C PRO A 264 5.65 14.94 1.04
N LYS A 265 6.48 13.95 0.67
CA LYS A 265 6.08 12.82 -0.18
C LYS A 265 5.01 11.94 0.48
N SER A 266 5.20 11.53 1.75
CA SER A 266 4.21 10.69 2.44
C SER A 266 2.88 11.41 2.65
N LYS A 267 2.89 12.73 2.86
CA LYS A 267 1.67 13.53 2.90
C LYS A 267 0.93 13.48 1.56
N ALA A 268 1.63 13.69 0.44
CA ALA A 268 1.04 13.64 -0.89
C ALA A 268 0.47 12.25 -1.22
N LEU A 269 1.20 11.20 -0.85
CA LEU A 269 0.77 9.80 -0.94
C LEU A 269 -0.55 9.58 -0.20
N ILE A 270 -0.61 9.92 1.10
CA ILE A 270 -1.83 9.75 1.91
C ILE A 270 -3.01 10.53 1.33
N GLU A 271 -2.78 11.75 0.83
CA GLU A 271 -3.83 12.55 0.19
C GLU A 271 -4.37 11.92 -1.10
N ARG A 272 -3.48 11.37 -1.94
CA ARG A 272 -3.86 10.65 -3.17
C ARG A 272 -4.72 9.43 -2.84
N PHE A 273 -4.26 8.62 -1.92
CA PHE A 273 -4.95 7.39 -1.54
C PHE A 273 -6.29 7.69 -0.82
N LEU A 274 -6.38 8.78 -0.03
CA LEU A 274 -7.65 9.20 0.58
C LEU A 274 -8.68 9.63 -0.47
N HIS A 275 -8.22 10.26 -1.56
CA HIS A 275 -9.09 10.57 -2.69
C HIS A 275 -9.65 9.28 -3.31
N HIS A 276 -8.78 8.29 -3.50
CA HIS A 276 -9.15 6.97 -4.02
C HIS A 276 -10.19 6.30 -3.11
N ARG A 277 -9.90 6.16 -1.81
CA ARG A 277 -10.82 5.58 -0.82
C ARG A 277 -12.19 6.25 -0.85
N ASN A 278 -12.23 7.58 -0.93
CA ASN A 278 -13.49 8.32 -0.99
C ASN A 278 -14.23 8.12 -2.32
N ALA A 279 -13.53 7.87 -3.42
CA ALA A 279 -14.15 7.53 -4.69
C ALA A 279 -14.88 6.18 -4.59
N ILE A 280 -14.23 5.17 -4.01
CA ILE A 280 -14.82 3.84 -3.76
C ILE A 280 -16.03 3.96 -2.81
N ALA A 281 -15.84 4.59 -1.64
CA ALA A 281 -16.87 4.63 -0.58
C ALA A 281 -18.14 5.39 -1.00
N HIS A 282 -18.03 6.42 -1.84
CA HIS A 282 -19.17 7.18 -2.31
C HIS A 282 -19.80 6.64 -3.61
N GLY A 283 -19.30 5.51 -4.13
CA GLY A 283 -19.85 4.83 -5.30
C GLY A 283 -20.09 5.78 -6.47
N ARG A 284 -19.10 6.65 -6.76
CA ARG A 284 -19.31 7.75 -7.71
C ARG A 284 -19.77 7.19 -9.06
N VAL A 285 -20.78 7.83 -9.66
CA VAL A 285 -21.37 7.52 -10.98
C VAL A 285 -20.33 7.47 -12.11
N ASN A 286 -19.12 7.98 -11.88
CA ASN A 286 -18.03 8.08 -12.84
C ASN A 286 -17.12 6.83 -12.91
N LEU A 287 -17.58 5.68 -12.41
CA LEU A 287 -16.85 4.41 -12.51
C LEU A 287 -16.94 3.80 -13.92
N TYR A 288 -18.06 4.03 -14.60
CA TYR A 288 -18.23 3.60 -15.99
C TYR A 288 -17.30 4.40 -16.92
N GLU A 289 -16.62 3.69 -17.82
CA GLU A 289 -15.71 4.27 -18.80
C GLU A 289 -16.11 3.85 -20.22
N ASP A 290 -16.34 4.82 -21.12
CA ASP A 290 -16.68 4.57 -22.54
C ASP A 290 -15.55 3.93 -23.34
N LYS A 291 -14.33 3.97 -22.80
CA LYS A 291 -13.12 3.44 -23.41
C LYS A 291 -12.30 2.77 -22.33
N VAL A 292 -11.73 1.61 -22.64
CA VAL A 292 -10.74 0.93 -21.81
C VAL A 292 -9.42 0.85 -22.55
N ILE A 293 -8.31 0.94 -21.82
CA ILE A 293 -6.95 0.80 -22.36
C ILE A 293 -6.32 -0.49 -21.83
N TYR A 294 -5.30 -1.00 -22.53
CA TYR A 294 -4.58 -2.19 -22.07
C TYR A 294 -3.70 -1.87 -20.84
N PRO A 295 -3.55 -2.83 -19.90
CA PRO A 295 -4.22 -4.14 -19.88
C PRO A 295 -5.71 -4.01 -19.60
N LEU A 296 -6.51 -4.83 -20.31
CA LEU A 296 -7.97 -4.78 -20.18
C LEU A 296 -8.38 -5.37 -18.83
N LYS A 297 -8.92 -4.52 -17.96
CA LYS A 297 -9.44 -4.96 -16.66
C LYS A 297 -10.74 -5.75 -16.83
N PRO A 298 -10.97 -6.82 -16.05
CA PRO A 298 -12.22 -7.59 -16.11
C PRO A 298 -13.41 -6.86 -15.47
N PHE A 299 -13.13 -5.91 -14.57
CA PHE A 299 -14.14 -5.08 -13.92
C PHE A 299 -13.74 -3.60 -14.01
N PHE A 300 -14.73 -2.70 -13.91
CA PHE A 300 -14.42 -1.29 -13.71
C PHE A 300 -13.79 -1.12 -12.32
N SER A 301 -12.66 -0.42 -12.26
CA SER A 301 -11.95 -0.14 -11.01
C SER A 301 -11.71 1.36 -10.87
N HIS A 302 -11.63 1.82 -9.62
CA HIS A 302 -11.24 3.19 -9.31
C HIS A 302 -9.73 3.43 -9.49
N MET A 303 -8.93 2.37 -9.67
CA MET A 303 -7.51 2.41 -10.02
C MET A 303 -7.32 2.93 -11.43
N LYS A 304 -6.81 4.16 -11.55
CA LYS A 304 -6.63 4.84 -12.85
C LYS A 304 -5.18 4.95 -13.30
N ASP A 305 -4.23 4.62 -12.44
CA ASP A 305 -2.80 4.85 -12.68
C ASP A 305 -1.92 3.88 -11.89
N ILE A 306 -0.71 3.62 -12.41
CA ILE A 306 0.32 2.79 -11.77
C ILE A 306 0.75 3.32 -10.41
N TYR A 307 0.60 4.63 -10.16
CA TYR A 307 0.93 5.27 -8.88
C TYR A 307 -0.17 5.09 -7.80
N GLU A 308 -1.27 4.43 -8.13
CA GLU A 308 -2.31 4.05 -7.18
C GLU A 308 -2.13 2.60 -6.71
N ASP A 309 -0.96 2.00 -6.94
CA ASP A 309 -0.62 0.61 -6.60
C ASP A 309 -0.98 0.20 -5.16
N ILE A 310 -1.61 -0.96 -5.05
CA ILE A 310 -2.02 -1.58 -3.78
C ILE A 310 -0.79 -1.81 -2.89
N GLU A 311 0.33 -2.21 -3.49
CA GLU A 311 1.55 -2.52 -2.74
C GLU A 311 2.04 -1.31 -1.93
N THR A 312 1.94 -0.12 -2.54
CA THR A 312 2.33 1.13 -1.89
C THR A 312 1.52 1.37 -0.62
N VAL A 313 0.18 1.29 -0.68
CA VAL A 313 -0.67 1.53 0.50
C VAL A 313 -0.55 0.39 1.53
N ARG A 314 -0.28 -0.84 1.08
CA ARG A 314 -0.05 -2.00 1.94
C ARG A 314 1.21 -1.81 2.79
N ILE A 315 2.33 -1.40 2.18
CA ILE A 315 3.59 -1.08 2.87
C ILE A 315 3.39 0.10 3.83
N VAL A 316 2.70 1.17 3.40
CA VAL A 316 2.39 2.33 4.27
C VAL A 316 1.61 1.88 5.51
N SER A 317 0.60 1.03 5.33
CA SER A 317 -0.20 0.50 6.45
C SER A 317 0.60 -0.44 7.35
N ALA A 318 1.49 -1.25 6.78
CA ALA A 318 2.39 -2.14 7.53
C ALA A 318 3.34 -1.32 8.41
N ARG A 319 3.99 -0.32 7.81
CA ARG A 319 4.90 0.58 8.52
C ARG A 319 4.19 1.37 9.61
N ALA A 320 2.95 1.81 9.38
CA ALA A 320 2.16 2.48 10.41
C ALA A 320 1.89 1.56 11.61
N ILE A 321 1.56 0.28 11.39
CA ILE A 321 1.40 -0.71 12.47
C ILE A 321 2.73 -0.90 13.21
N ALA A 322 3.83 -1.13 12.48
CA ALA A 322 5.14 -1.40 13.04
C ALA A 322 5.66 -0.20 13.87
N ALA A 323 5.52 1.02 13.36
CA ALA A 323 5.90 2.24 14.06
C ALA A 323 5.03 2.49 15.30
N TYR A 324 3.72 2.21 15.24
CA TYR A 324 2.83 2.27 16.41
C TYR A 324 3.25 1.29 17.52
N LEU A 325 3.76 0.11 17.14
CA LEU A 325 4.34 -0.87 18.06
C LEU A 325 5.76 -0.53 18.51
N GLY A 326 6.41 0.48 17.92
CA GLY A 326 7.79 0.86 18.22
C GLY A 326 8.83 -0.12 17.67
N THR A 327 8.54 -0.78 16.55
CA THR A 327 9.41 -1.77 15.87
C THR A 327 9.99 -1.22 14.56
N SER A 328 11.10 -1.82 14.13
CA SER A 328 11.78 -1.49 12.86
C SER A 328 11.22 -2.25 11.64
N LEU A 329 10.26 -3.15 11.86
CA LEU A 329 9.59 -3.89 10.78
C LEU A 329 9.06 -2.94 9.70
N TRP A 330 9.19 -3.35 8.44
CA TRP A 330 8.75 -2.62 7.25
C TRP A 330 9.46 -1.28 6.99
N GLU A 331 10.56 -0.98 7.68
CA GLU A 331 11.28 0.29 7.51
C GLU A 331 12.02 0.39 6.18
N THR A 332 12.64 -0.71 5.71
CA THR A 332 13.33 -0.75 4.42
C THR A 332 12.35 -0.54 3.28
N GLU A 333 11.26 -1.32 3.26
CA GLU A 333 10.21 -1.26 2.25
C GLU A 333 9.52 0.11 2.24
N TRP A 334 9.32 0.70 3.41
CA TRP A 334 8.82 2.07 3.54
C TRP A 334 9.75 3.09 2.89
N ASN A 335 11.06 2.99 3.13
CA ASN A 335 12.03 3.91 2.55
C ASN A 335 12.07 3.76 1.02
N ASP A 336 12.02 2.53 0.50
CA ASP A 336 11.95 2.28 -0.95
C ASP A 336 10.69 2.89 -1.59
N VAL A 337 9.54 2.75 -0.92
CA VAL A 337 8.28 3.38 -1.34
C VAL A 337 8.40 4.90 -1.36
N ILE A 338 8.96 5.50 -0.32
CA ILE A 338 9.10 6.96 -0.24
C ILE A 338 10.11 7.51 -1.25
N ASP A 339 11.22 6.81 -1.46
CA ASP A 339 12.27 7.24 -2.37
C ASP A 339 11.77 7.21 -3.81
N SER A 340 10.97 6.20 -4.16
CA SER A 340 10.30 6.07 -5.45
C SER A 340 9.04 6.93 -5.61
N GLU A 341 8.44 7.41 -4.52
CA GLU A 341 7.22 8.21 -4.55
C GLU A 341 7.42 9.56 -5.24
N LEU A 342 6.36 10.03 -5.92
CA LEU A 342 6.36 11.27 -6.68
C LEU A 342 6.59 12.49 -5.77
N PRO A 343 7.41 13.46 -6.20
CA PRO A 343 7.56 14.70 -5.46
C PRO A 343 6.24 15.47 -5.45
N PRO A 344 5.85 16.12 -4.33
CA PRO A 344 4.59 16.85 -4.23
C PRO A 344 4.39 17.88 -5.33
N TYR A 345 3.12 18.05 -5.73
CA TYR A 345 2.74 18.97 -6.79
C TYR A 345 3.24 20.41 -6.55
N GLU A 346 3.21 20.88 -5.29
CA GLU A 346 3.68 22.21 -4.91
C GLU A 346 5.17 22.39 -5.19
N GLN A 347 5.98 21.34 -4.99
CA GLN A 347 7.41 21.35 -5.31
C GLN A 347 7.63 21.38 -6.82
N VAL A 348 6.89 20.57 -7.59
CA VAL A 348 6.92 20.58 -9.06
C VAL A 348 6.50 21.94 -9.62
N GLN A 349 5.51 22.59 -9.01
CA GLN A 349 5.09 23.93 -9.38
C GLN A 349 6.18 24.97 -9.09
N ALA A 350 6.82 24.89 -7.91
CA ALA A 350 7.91 25.79 -7.53
C ALA A 350 9.13 25.62 -8.45
N PHE A 351 9.51 24.39 -8.77
CA PHE A 351 10.60 24.04 -9.69
C PHE A 351 10.45 24.78 -11.03
N ASN A 352 9.24 24.75 -11.58
CA ASN A 352 8.98 25.38 -12.87
C ASN A 352 8.81 26.90 -12.77
N ARG A 353 8.13 27.41 -11.74
CA ARG A 353 7.96 28.86 -11.52
C ARG A 353 9.31 29.55 -11.39
N ASN A 354 10.24 28.92 -10.68
CA ASN A 354 11.58 29.44 -10.44
C ASN A 354 12.57 29.07 -11.57
N ARG A 355 12.10 28.39 -12.63
CA ARG A 355 12.89 27.99 -13.80
C ARG A 355 14.16 27.20 -13.47
N ILE A 356 14.11 26.36 -12.45
CA ILE A 356 15.27 25.60 -11.95
C ILE A 356 15.89 24.73 -13.07
N TYR A 357 15.07 24.18 -13.95
CA TYR A 357 15.49 23.41 -15.14
C TYR A 357 16.48 24.14 -16.07
N GLN A 358 16.58 25.47 -16.02
CA GLN A 358 17.53 26.21 -16.86
C GLN A 358 18.98 25.90 -16.50
N GLY A 359 19.25 25.62 -15.21
CA GLY A 359 20.58 25.29 -14.71
C GLY A 359 20.99 23.82 -14.86
N LEU A 360 20.06 22.93 -15.24
CA LEU A 360 20.30 21.48 -15.34
C LEU A 360 20.60 21.06 -16.79
N SER A 361 21.54 20.17 -17.02
CA SER A 361 21.67 19.45 -18.29
C SER A 361 20.45 18.53 -18.55
N TRP A 362 20.31 18.03 -19.77
CA TRP A 362 19.25 17.06 -20.07
C TRP A 362 19.36 15.77 -19.26
N GLN A 363 20.58 15.34 -18.89
CA GLN A 363 20.83 14.16 -18.07
C GLN A 363 20.38 14.38 -16.63
N GLU A 364 20.80 15.51 -16.03
CA GLU A 364 20.39 15.86 -14.67
C GLU A 364 18.87 16.05 -14.54
N LEU A 365 18.21 16.53 -15.61
CA LEU A 365 16.76 16.62 -15.68
C LEU A 365 16.07 15.26 -15.89
N GLU A 366 16.71 14.32 -16.58
CA GLU A 366 16.20 12.95 -16.75
C GLU A 366 16.34 12.14 -15.46
N GLU A 367 17.45 12.30 -14.74
CA GLU A 367 17.77 11.62 -13.49
C GLU A 367 17.03 12.22 -12.27
N GLY A 368 16.58 13.48 -12.38
CA GLY A 368 15.84 14.15 -11.30
C GLY A 368 16.73 14.70 -10.21
N GLN A 369 17.90 15.26 -10.56
CA GLN A 369 18.92 15.75 -9.64
C GLN A 369 18.41 16.82 -8.64
N ASN A 370 17.30 17.49 -8.94
CA ASN A 370 16.66 18.45 -8.04
C ASN A 370 15.38 17.86 -7.46
N ASP A 371 15.44 17.41 -6.20
CA ASP A 371 14.31 16.89 -5.41
C ASP A 371 13.53 15.77 -6.12
N HIS A 372 14.21 14.92 -6.91
CA HIS A 372 13.62 13.84 -7.71
C HIS A 372 12.62 14.32 -8.77
N ILE A 373 12.64 15.61 -9.13
CA ILE A 373 11.78 16.17 -10.18
C ILE A 373 12.44 15.89 -11.54
N ASN A 374 11.95 14.88 -12.24
CA ASN A 374 12.42 14.50 -13.57
C ASN A 374 11.36 14.67 -14.68
N VAL A 375 11.76 14.38 -15.92
CA VAL A 375 10.87 14.47 -17.09
C VAL A 375 9.61 13.60 -16.95
N ALA A 376 9.72 12.40 -16.38
CA ALA A 376 8.57 11.51 -16.18
C ALA A 376 7.57 12.07 -15.17
N VAL A 377 8.03 12.70 -14.09
CA VAL A 377 7.22 13.42 -13.11
C VAL A 377 6.43 14.56 -13.78
N LEU A 378 7.07 15.35 -14.64
CA LEU A 378 6.40 16.45 -15.36
C LEU A 378 5.29 15.92 -16.28
N ILE A 379 5.55 14.81 -16.98
CA ILE A 379 4.55 14.14 -17.82
C ILE A 379 3.39 13.62 -16.98
N HIS A 380 3.66 12.96 -15.85
CA HIS A 380 2.63 12.41 -14.96
C HIS A 380 1.64 13.51 -14.53
N TYR A 381 2.13 14.63 -14.01
CA TYR A 381 1.26 15.72 -13.55
C TYR A 381 0.49 16.41 -14.70
N TYR A 382 1.08 16.46 -15.91
CA TYR A 382 0.36 16.92 -17.11
C TYR A 382 -0.77 15.97 -17.52
N ARG A 383 -0.51 14.66 -17.50
CA ARG A 383 -1.47 13.59 -17.81
C ARG A 383 -2.66 13.60 -16.85
N LYS A 384 -2.41 13.75 -15.54
CA LYS A 384 -3.46 13.89 -14.51
C LYS A 384 -4.27 15.19 -14.63
N GLY A 385 -3.91 16.11 -15.54
CA GLY A 385 -4.65 17.36 -15.76
C GLY A 385 -4.42 18.46 -14.71
N THR A 386 -3.64 18.16 -13.67
CA THR A 386 -3.20 19.15 -12.66
C THR A 386 -2.29 20.22 -13.28
N LEU A 387 -1.47 19.84 -14.27
CA LEU A 387 -0.62 20.75 -15.02
C LEU A 387 -1.16 21.09 -16.40
N LYS A 388 -1.13 22.39 -16.70
CA LYS A 388 -1.27 22.89 -18.07
C LYS A 388 0.05 22.67 -18.82
N LEU A 389 -0.02 22.50 -20.14
CA LEU A 389 1.18 22.29 -20.98
C LEU A 389 2.09 23.52 -20.96
N HIS A 390 1.51 24.72 -21.08
CA HIS A 390 2.25 25.96 -21.32
C HIS A 390 3.32 26.24 -20.24
N PRO A 391 3.05 26.11 -18.93
CA PRO A 391 4.08 26.34 -17.93
C PRO A 391 5.30 25.41 -18.06
N PHE A 392 5.15 24.14 -18.47
CA PHE A 392 6.23 23.14 -18.44
C PHE A 392 6.79 22.79 -19.82
N ALA A 393 6.19 23.31 -20.89
CA ALA A 393 6.65 23.10 -22.26
C ALA A 393 8.10 23.55 -22.48
N GLN A 394 8.58 24.55 -21.74
CA GLN A 394 9.96 25.02 -21.83
C GLN A 394 10.97 24.02 -21.25
N ALA A 395 10.66 23.42 -20.09
CA ALA A 395 11.52 22.40 -19.48
C ALA A 395 11.61 21.16 -20.38
N LEU A 396 10.46 20.67 -20.85
CA LEU A 396 10.40 19.55 -21.79
C LEU A 396 11.02 19.91 -23.15
N GLY A 397 10.85 21.16 -23.59
CA GLY A 397 11.41 21.70 -24.83
C GLY A 397 12.93 21.74 -24.83
N LYS A 398 13.55 22.06 -23.68
CA LYS A 398 14.99 21.93 -23.47
C LYS A 398 15.43 20.47 -23.60
N TYR A 399 14.75 19.57 -22.88
CA TYR A 399 15.04 18.14 -22.92
C TYR A 399 15.04 17.59 -24.34
N ILE A 400 13.97 17.80 -25.14
CA ILE A 400 13.89 17.24 -26.50
C ILE A 400 14.91 17.81 -27.49
N ARG A 401 15.47 18.99 -27.23
CA ARG A 401 16.48 19.62 -28.10
C ARG A 401 17.88 19.05 -27.85
N GLU A 402 18.13 18.58 -26.64
CA GLU A 402 19.46 18.17 -26.17
C GLU A 402 19.59 16.64 -26.00
N VAL A 403 18.47 15.93 -25.80
CA VAL A 403 18.46 14.49 -25.50
C VAL A 403 19.09 13.66 -26.61
N GLN A 404 19.91 12.71 -26.18
CA GLN A 404 20.43 11.67 -27.06
C GLN A 404 19.58 10.42 -26.92
N LEU A 405 19.07 9.92 -28.05
CA LEU A 405 18.23 8.72 -28.08
C LEU A 405 19.05 7.49 -27.67
N SER A 406 18.56 6.80 -26.66
CA SER A 406 19.09 5.53 -26.17
C SER A 406 17.98 4.51 -26.03
N GLU A 407 18.37 3.27 -25.82
CA GLU A 407 17.43 2.17 -25.59
C GLU A 407 16.60 2.37 -24.31
N ASN A 408 17.16 3.04 -23.31
CA ASN A 408 16.53 3.24 -22.00
C ASN A 408 15.54 4.41 -22.00
N ASN A 409 15.79 5.47 -22.78
CA ASN A 409 14.94 6.67 -22.78
C ASN A 409 13.96 6.75 -23.95
N ALA A 410 14.01 5.84 -24.92
CA ALA A 410 13.20 5.91 -26.14
C ALA A 410 11.69 6.07 -25.88
N MET A 411 11.15 5.35 -24.88
CA MET A 411 9.74 5.47 -24.49
C MET A 411 9.41 6.82 -23.87
N LEU A 412 10.23 7.29 -22.93
CA LEU A 412 10.07 8.61 -22.31
C LEU A 412 10.09 9.71 -23.37
N VAL A 413 11.07 9.66 -24.27
CA VAL A 413 11.22 10.62 -25.38
C VAL A 413 10.00 10.57 -26.31
N LEU A 414 9.45 9.38 -26.59
CA LEU A 414 8.23 9.24 -27.37
C LEU A 414 7.04 9.98 -26.72
N TYR A 415 6.80 9.82 -25.42
CA TYR A 415 5.73 10.55 -24.73
C TYR A 415 5.97 12.06 -24.77
N VAL A 416 7.18 12.52 -24.43
CA VAL A 416 7.49 13.96 -24.41
C VAL A 416 7.30 14.57 -25.79
N ALA A 417 7.86 13.94 -26.82
CA ALA A 417 7.77 14.45 -28.19
C ALA A 417 6.32 14.42 -28.70
N THR A 418 5.53 13.41 -28.33
CA THR A 418 4.10 13.35 -28.67
C THR A 418 3.34 14.51 -28.04
N ILE A 419 3.56 14.80 -26.76
CA ILE A 419 2.92 15.89 -26.03
C ILE A 419 3.32 17.26 -26.62
N LEU A 420 4.59 17.43 -26.99
CA LEU A 420 5.12 18.70 -27.49
C LEU A 420 4.88 18.95 -28.98
N ALA A 421 4.55 17.93 -29.78
CA ALA A 421 4.32 18.09 -31.23
C ALA A 421 3.16 19.05 -31.56
N ASP A 422 2.23 19.23 -30.63
CA ASP A 422 1.07 20.14 -30.71
C ASP A 422 1.25 21.41 -29.84
N CYS A 423 2.47 21.69 -29.36
CA CYS A 423 2.76 22.89 -28.58
C CYS A 423 2.57 24.17 -29.42
N THR A 424 2.11 25.25 -28.77
CA THR A 424 1.95 26.58 -29.41
C THR A 424 3.28 27.21 -29.82
N GLU A 425 4.38 26.84 -29.17
CA GLU A 425 5.71 27.32 -29.51
C GLU A 425 6.30 26.51 -30.66
N GLN A 426 6.29 27.11 -31.85
CA GLN A 426 6.64 26.43 -33.10
C GLN A 426 8.04 25.79 -33.07
N SER A 427 9.03 26.44 -32.46
CA SER A 427 10.40 25.89 -32.37
C SER A 427 10.48 24.60 -31.54
N ILE A 428 9.68 24.49 -30.48
CA ILE A 428 9.56 23.29 -29.66
C ILE A 428 8.81 22.21 -30.43
N ALA A 429 7.67 22.58 -31.02
CA ALA A 429 6.85 21.67 -31.79
C ALA A 429 7.62 21.01 -32.95
N ASP A 430 8.38 21.80 -33.73
CA ASP A 430 9.16 21.28 -34.85
C ASP A 430 10.30 20.35 -34.40
N SER A 431 10.93 20.66 -33.26
CA SER A 431 11.94 19.77 -32.65
C SER A 431 11.31 18.43 -32.25
N ALA A 432 10.13 18.47 -31.63
CA ALA A 432 9.40 17.28 -31.21
C ALA A 432 8.96 16.40 -32.39
N ARG A 433 8.41 17.02 -33.45
CA ARG A 433 8.00 16.35 -34.69
C ARG A 433 9.17 15.64 -35.37
N ASN A 434 10.32 16.31 -35.45
CA ASN A 434 11.54 15.72 -36.00
C ASN A 434 12.01 14.51 -35.18
N LEU A 435 11.91 14.57 -33.85
CA LEU A 435 12.27 13.48 -32.97
C LEU A 435 11.33 12.27 -33.12
N LEU A 436 10.02 12.50 -33.28
CA LEU A 436 9.05 11.44 -33.58
C LEU A 436 9.35 10.74 -34.91
N ILE A 437 9.74 11.49 -35.94
CA ILE A 437 10.17 10.91 -37.22
C ILE A 437 11.42 10.06 -37.03
N LYS A 438 12.43 10.56 -36.29
CA LYS A 438 13.66 9.79 -35.99
C LYS A 438 13.38 8.51 -35.21
N LEU A 439 12.57 8.57 -34.15
CA LEU A 439 12.21 7.41 -33.32
C LEU A 439 11.60 6.29 -34.15
N LYS A 440 10.75 6.64 -35.09
CA LYS A 440 10.09 5.69 -35.99
C LYS A 440 11.04 4.96 -36.93
N ASP A 441 12.08 5.65 -37.41
CA ASP A 441 13.06 5.08 -38.33
C ASP A 441 14.29 4.52 -37.57
N SER A 442 14.26 4.53 -36.23
CA SER A 442 15.30 4.01 -35.36
C SER A 442 15.16 2.50 -35.10
N GLN A 443 16.24 1.90 -34.62
CA GLN A 443 16.25 0.50 -34.14
C GLN A 443 15.31 0.26 -32.95
N PHE A 444 14.88 1.31 -32.24
CA PHE A 444 14.03 1.18 -31.05
C PHE A 444 12.55 0.98 -31.37
N ARG A 445 12.15 1.05 -32.65
CA ARG A 445 10.75 0.96 -33.08
C ARG A 445 10.05 -0.31 -32.59
N GLU A 446 10.76 -1.42 -32.44
CA GLU A 446 10.15 -2.69 -31.99
C GLU A 446 9.76 -2.68 -30.52
N ARG A 447 10.28 -1.73 -29.73
CA ARG A 447 9.98 -1.61 -28.30
C ARG A 447 8.67 -0.89 -28.00
N PHE A 448 8.04 -0.24 -28.98
CA PHE A 448 6.84 0.56 -28.73
C PHE A 448 5.92 0.68 -29.94
N ASP A 449 4.61 0.78 -29.67
CA ASP A 449 3.62 1.18 -30.67
C ASP A 449 3.18 2.63 -30.44
N MET A 450 3.55 3.51 -31.37
CA MET A 450 3.11 4.92 -31.34
C MET A 450 1.57 5.05 -31.30
N ARG A 451 0.82 4.07 -31.80
CA ARG A 451 -0.65 4.05 -31.71
C ARG A 451 -1.13 3.93 -30.28
N ASP A 452 -0.42 3.20 -29.43
CA ASP A 452 -0.84 2.97 -28.06
C ASP A 452 -0.61 4.21 -27.21
N VAL A 453 0.48 4.95 -27.44
CA VAL A 453 0.69 6.28 -26.85
C VAL A 453 -0.43 7.25 -27.23
N VAL A 454 -0.87 7.26 -28.49
CA VAL A 454 -2.02 8.08 -28.93
C VAL A 454 -3.30 7.68 -28.18
N LYS A 455 -3.62 6.38 -28.11
CA LYS A 455 -4.82 5.89 -27.43
C LYS A 455 -4.81 6.20 -25.94
N GLU A 456 -3.67 6.04 -25.27
CA GLU A 456 -3.50 6.27 -23.85
C GLU A 456 -3.67 7.75 -23.49
N LEU A 457 -3.03 8.65 -24.26
CA LEU A 457 -3.24 10.09 -24.10
C LEU A 457 -4.70 10.48 -24.35
N SER A 458 -5.33 9.93 -25.41
CA SER A 458 -6.75 10.14 -25.71
C SER A 458 -7.67 9.66 -24.60
N TYR A 459 -7.37 8.51 -23.98
CA TYR A 459 -8.10 7.99 -22.83
C TYR A 459 -8.01 8.94 -21.63
N GLN A 460 -6.89 9.65 -21.46
CA GLN A 460 -6.70 10.69 -20.44
C GLN A 460 -7.22 12.08 -20.87
N GLY A 461 -8.00 12.15 -21.95
CA GLY A 461 -8.57 13.40 -22.46
C GLY A 461 -7.56 14.34 -23.12
N LYS A 462 -6.38 13.85 -23.51
CA LYS A 462 -5.37 14.58 -24.29
C LYS A 462 -5.36 14.06 -25.73
N GLU A 463 -5.70 14.89 -26.71
CA GLU A 463 -5.70 14.47 -28.12
C GLU A 463 -4.40 14.91 -28.83
N PRO A 464 -3.44 14.00 -29.09
CA PRO A 464 -2.22 14.32 -29.84
C PRO A 464 -2.54 14.36 -31.35
N LEU A 465 -3.01 15.51 -31.83
CA LEU A 465 -3.52 15.70 -33.18
C LEU A 465 -2.45 15.44 -34.24
N TRP A 466 -1.23 15.95 -34.05
CA TRP A 466 -0.17 15.81 -35.04
C TRP A 466 0.22 14.34 -35.24
N LEU A 467 0.48 13.60 -34.15
CA LEU A 467 0.89 12.20 -34.24
C LEU A 467 -0.24 11.33 -34.84
N LYS A 468 -1.49 11.61 -34.48
CA LYS A 468 -2.67 10.94 -35.04
C LYS A 468 -2.74 11.13 -36.56
N GLN A 469 -2.58 12.37 -37.05
CA GLN A 469 -2.57 12.67 -38.49
C GLN A 469 -1.39 11.99 -39.20
N PHE A 470 -0.19 12.06 -38.63
CA PHE A 470 1.02 11.43 -39.17
C PHE A 470 0.87 9.90 -39.33
N LEU A 471 0.19 9.24 -38.39
CA LEU A 471 -0.10 7.81 -38.47
C LEU A 471 -1.17 7.49 -39.54
N ILE A 472 -2.21 8.31 -39.66
CA ILE A 472 -3.28 8.15 -40.67
C ILE A 472 -2.73 8.29 -42.09
N GLU A 473 -2.00 9.37 -42.37
CA GLU A 473 -1.42 9.65 -43.70
C GLU A 473 -0.49 8.52 -44.17
N ARG A 474 0.20 7.87 -43.23
CA ARG A 474 1.03 6.71 -43.55
C ARG A 474 0.18 5.47 -43.84
N ALA A 475 -0.87 5.23 -43.06
CA ALA A 475 -1.74 4.07 -43.26
C ALA A 475 -2.44 4.12 -44.63
N THR A 476 -2.87 5.30 -45.08
CA THR A 476 -3.40 5.50 -46.43
C THR A 476 -2.35 5.27 -47.51
N ARG A 477 -1.12 5.78 -47.36
CA ARG A 477 0.00 5.50 -48.30
C ARG A 477 0.40 4.02 -48.41
N ARG A 478 0.18 3.23 -47.35
CA ARG A 478 0.40 1.77 -47.36
C ARG A 478 -0.72 0.98 -48.02
N LYS A 479 -1.96 1.48 -47.97
CA LYS A 479 -3.12 0.83 -48.62
C LYS A 479 -3.22 1.14 -50.12
N SER A 480 -2.54 2.19 -50.57
CA SER A 480 -2.47 2.61 -51.97
C SER A 480 -1.27 2.04 -52.74
N LYS A 481 -0.41 1.27 -52.08
CA LYS A 481 0.65 0.43 -52.67
C LYS A 481 0.24 -1.02 -52.50
#